data_AF-A0A3N2MWE5-F1
#
_entry.id   AF-A0A3N2MWE5-F1
#
_cell.length_a   1.000
_cell.length_b   1.000
_cell.length_c   1.000
_cell.angle_alpha   90.00
_cell.angle_beta   90.00
_cell.angle_gamma   90.00
#
_symmetry.space_group_name_H-M   'P 1'
#
loop_
_entity.id
_entity.type
_entity.pdbx_description
1 polymer ?
#
loop_
_entity_poly.entity_id
_entity_poly.type
_entity_poly.pdbx_seq_one_letter_code
_entity_poly.pdbx_strand_id
1 'polypeptide(L)'
;MSRQATKINISEEQRTALENGYRNGSTHSFRMRCLMVLGKADGLSNAAAGARAGQTYQRVMHWVKRFQSDGIAGLRNKPGNGRKRIISTKKDKEAVREAIRKHRQSVSKARAAWEEATGKQIKDGAFRNFLSLMAQDLDV
;
A
#
# COMPACT_ATOMS: atom_id res chain seq x y z
N MET A 1 -27.87 19.93 6.97
CA MET A 1 -28.80 18.83 7.34
C MET A 1 -28.00 17.66 7.89
N SER A 2 -28.26 17.27 9.14
CA SER A 2 -27.57 16.16 9.82
C SER A 2 -28.03 14.82 9.23
N ARG A 3 -27.12 14.07 8.62
CA ARG A 3 -27.39 12.67 8.25
C ARG A 3 -27.31 11.85 9.53
N GLN A 4 -28.44 11.25 9.92
CA GLN A 4 -28.58 10.46 11.15
C GLN A 4 -27.44 9.44 11.33
N ALA A 5 -26.98 9.29 12.56
CA ALA A 5 -25.89 8.39 12.89
C ALA A 5 -26.40 6.94 12.88
N THR A 6 -26.15 6.22 11.78
CA THR A 6 -26.39 4.76 11.75
C THR A 6 -25.30 4.06 12.56
N LYS A 7 -25.68 3.42 13.67
CA LYS A 7 -24.80 2.56 14.47
C LYS A 7 -24.53 1.28 13.69
N ILE A 8 -23.27 0.84 13.67
CA ILE A 8 -22.91 -0.47 13.11
C ILE A 8 -22.91 -1.51 14.22
N ASN A 9 -23.52 -2.67 13.97
CA ASN A 9 -23.46 -3.80 14.87
C ASN A 9 -22.16 -4.56 14.59
N ILE A 10 -21.33 -4.74 15.61
CA ILE A 10 -20.09 -5.51 15.58
C ILE A 10 -20.16 -6.58 16.66
N SER A 11 -19.59 -7.75 16.42
CA SER A 11 -19.48 -8.79 17.46
C SER A 11 -18.47 -8.38 18.54
N GLU A 12 -18.52 -9.05 19.69
CA GLU A 12 -17.55 -8.83 20.76
C GLU A 12 -16.11 -9.13 20.29
N GLU A 13 -15.91 -10.23 19.55
CA GLU A 13 -14.62 -10.57 18.94
C GLU A 13 -14.10 -9.48 18.01
N GLN A 14 -14.99 -8.89 17.19
CA GLN A 14 -14.65 -7.79 16.30
C GLN A 14 -14.29 -6.53 17.08
N ARG A 15 -15.02 -6.23 18.16
CA ARG A 15 -14.71 -5.11 19.06
C ARG A 15 -13.32 -5.30 19.69
N THR A 16 -13.04 -6.47 20.27
CA THR A 16 -11.72 -6.78 20.85
C THR A 16 -10.61 -6.64 19.80
N ALA A 17 -10.81 -7.15 18.58
CA ALA A 17 -9.85 -7.03 17.51
C ALA A 17 -9.58 -5.57 17.10
N LEU A 18 -10.63 -4.74 17.02
CA LEU A 18 -10.51 -3.32 16.72
C LEU A 18 -9.83 -2.54 17.83
N GLU A 19 -10.12 -2.84 19.10
CA GLU A 19 -9.47 -2.21 20.25
C GLU A 19 -7.99 -2.58 20.32
N ASN A 20 -7.66 -3.86 20.11
CA ASN A 20 -6.27 -4.30 19.97
C ASN A 20 -5.58 -3.63 18.78
N GLY A 21 -6.26 -3.54 17.63
CA GLY A 21 -5.74 -2.86 16.44
C GLY A 21 -5.52 -1.35 16.65
N TYR A 22 -6.36 -0.71 17.46
CA TYR A 22 -6.19 0.68 17.85
C TYR A 22 -5.01 0.89 18.81
N ARG A 23 -4.83 0.01 19.81
CA ARG A 23 -3.76 0.10 20.80
C ARG A 23 -2.39 -0.30 20.24
N ASN A 24 -2.34 -1.44 19.55
CA ASN A 24 -1.10 -2.12 19.17
C ASN A 24 -0.82 -2.10 17.66
N GLY A 25 -1.65 -1.42 16.87
CA GLY A 25 -1.49 -1.34 15.43
C GLY A 25 -0.16 -0.71 15.02
N SER A 26 0.58 -1.38 14.13
CA SER A 26 1.93 -0.97 13.69
C SER A 26 1.99 0.39 12.98
N THR A 27 0.90 0.81 12.33
CA THR A 27 0.86 2.10 11.63
C THR A 27 -0.22 3.02 12.20
N HIS A 28 0.09 4.31 12.30
CA HIS A 28 -0.88 5.33 12.71
C HIS A 28 -2.16 5.27 11.85
N SER A 29 -2.00 5.09 10.54
CA SER A 29 -3.14 4.99 9.63
C SER A 29 -4.08 3.83 9.95
N PHE A 30 -3.55 2.68 10.37
CA PHE A 30 -4.35 1.53 10.77
C PHE A 30 -5.04 1.76 12.11
N ARG A 31 -4.34 2.34 13.09
CA ARG A 31 -4.93 2.71 14.38
C ARG A 31 -6.10 3.67 14.21
N MET A 32 -5.95 4.73 13.41
CA MET A 32 -7.03 5.68 13.12
C MET A 32 -8.21 5.03 12.41
N ARG A 33 -7.97 4.04 11.53
CA ARG A 33 -9.06 3.26 10.91
C ARG A 33 -9.85 2.46 11.94
N CYS A 34 -9.17 1.82 12.88
CA CYS A 34 -9.84 1.12 13.98
C CYS A 34 -10.66 2.09 14.84
N LEU A 35 -10.09 3.26 15.18
CA LEU A 35 -10.77 4.31 15.95
C LEU A 35 -12.05 4.81 15.26
N MET A 36 -12.01 5.02 13.94
CA MET A 36 -13.19 5.42 13.16
C MET A 36 -14.31 4.37 13.23
N VAL A 37 -13.98 3.08 13.11
CA VAL A 37 -14.96 1.98 13.18
C VAL A 37 -15.52 1.81 14.58
N LEU A 38 -14.67 1.87 15.62
CA LEU A 38 -15.11 1.85 17.03
C LEU A 38 -16.07 2.99 17.33
N GLY A 39 -15.73 4.21 16.91
CA GLY A 39 -16.63 5.36 17.09
C GLY A 39 -17.99 5.16 16.43
N LYS A 40 -18.03 4.49 15.27
CA LYS A 40 -19.29 4.14 14.58
C LYS A 40 -20.07 3.03 15.30
N ALA A 41 -19.38 2.08 15.91
CA ALA A 41 -19.99 1.06 16.75
C ALA A 41 -20.53 1.65 18.06
N ASP A 42 -19.91 2.71 18.58
CA ASP A 42 -20.36 3.47 19.74
C ASP A 42 -21.57 4.39 19.42
N GLY A 43 -22.00 4.46 18.16
CA GLY A 43 -23.15 5.27 17.73
C GLY A 43 -22.81 6.71 17.32
N LEU A 44 -21.53 7.06 17.18
CA LEU A 44 -21.15 8.39 16.71
C LEU A 44 -21.59 8.63 15.25
N SER A 45 -21.85 9.90 14.93
CA SER A 45 -22.01 10.34 13.55
C SER A 45 -20.69 10.18 12.78
N ASN A 46 -20.76 10.12 11.44
CA ASN A 46 -19.55 10.02 10.62
C ASN A 46 -18.63 11.24 10.80
N ALA A 47 -19.20 12.42 11.06
CA ALA A 47 -18.44 13.63 11.32
C ALA A 47 -17.71 13.57 12.68
N ALA A 48 -18.40 13.13 13.74
CA ALA A 48 -17.81 13.01 15.08
C ALA A 48 -16.73 11.91 15.15
N ALA A 49 -17.00 10.74 14.56
CA ALA A 49 -16.01 9.66 14.47
C ALA A 49 -14.78 10.09 13.64
N GLY A 50 -14.99 10.87 12.58
CA GLY A 50 -13.93 11.45 11.77
C GLY A 50 -13.09 12.44 12.56
N ALA A 51 -13.74 13.39 13.24
CA ALA A 51 -13.06 14.39 14.07
C ALA A 51 -12.17 13.74 15.14
N ARG A 52 -12.67 12.69 15.83
CA ARG A 52 -11.88 11.94 16.83
C ARG A 52 -10.64 11.28 16.25
N ALA A 53 -10.68 10.88 14.98
CA ALA A 53 -9.56 10.26 14.27
C ALA A 53 -8.73 11.25 13.42
N GLY A 54 -9.04 12.56 13.46
CA GLY A 54 -8.42 13.55 12.58
C GLY A 54 -8.69 13.30 11.09
N GLN A 55 -9.86 12.76 10.74
CA GLN A 55 -10.25 12.34 9.40
C GLN A 55 -11.58 12.95 8.96
N THR A 56 -11.80 12.99 7.64
CA THR A 56 -13.07 13.48 7.08
C THR A 56 -14.18 12.42 7.20
N TYR A 57 -15.43 12.87 7.21
CA TYR A 57 -16.60 11.97 7.26
C TYR A 57 -16.64 10.96 6.09
N GLN A 58 -16.12 11.35 4.91
CA GLN A 58 -16.05 10.48 3.72
C GLN A 58 -15.09 9.31 3.95
N ARG A 59 -13.95 9.56 4.62
CA ARG A 59 -12.99 8.51 5.00
C ARG A 59 -13.62 7.53 5.97
N VAL A 60 -14.37 8.02 6.96
CA VAL A 60 -15.11 7.16 7.90
C VAL A 60 -16.06 6.25 7.14
N MET A 61 -16.91 6.81 6.25
CA MET A 61 -17.86 6.02 5.46
C MET A 61 -17.16 4.95 4.61
N HIS A 62 -16.04 5.30 3.97
CA HIS A 62 -15.24 4.37 3.19
C HIS A 62 -14.71 3.19 4.03
N TRP A 63 -14.12 3.47 5.20
CA TRP A 63 -13.52 2.45 6.04
C TRP A 63 -14.54 1.59 6.76
N VAL A 64 -15.67 2.16 7.17
CA VAL A 64 -16.80 1.41 7.72
C VAL A 64 -17.36 0.42 6.71
N LYS A 65 -17.58 0.88 5.46
CA LYS A 65 -18.04 0.00 4.38
C LYS A 65 -17.06 -1.15 4.14
N ARG A 66 -15.76 -0.86 4.13
CA ARG A 66 -14.73 -1.91 4.01
C ARG A 66 -14.70 -2.88 5.18
N PHE A 67 -14.86 -2.38 6.40
CA PHE A 67 -14.92 -3.21 7.59
C PHE A 67 -16.15 -4.14 7.56
N GLN A 68 -17.31 -3.65 7.13
CA GLN A 68 -18.51 -4.49 7.00
C GLN A 68 -18.35 -5.61 5.95
N SER A 69 -17.57 -5.37 4.90
CA SER A 69 -17.30 -6.37 3.86
C SER A 69 -16.24 -7.40 4.28
N ASP A 70 -15.10 -6.92 4.79
CA ASP A 70 -13.87 -7.70 4.91
C ASP A 70 -13.37 -7.79 6.37
N GLY A 71 -14.15 -7.34 7.33
CA GLY A 71 -13.78 -7.26 8.75
C GLY A 71 -12.53 -6.42 9.00
N ILE A 72 -11.73 -6.83 9.99
CA ILE A 72 -10.50 -6.12 10.34
C ILE A 72 -9.43 -6.20 9.24
N ALA A 73 -9.46 -7.25 8.41
CA ALA A 73 -8.57 -7.35 7.25
C ALA A 73 -8.83 -6.23 6.23
N GLY A 74 -10.09 -5.80 6.09
CA GLY A 74 -10.51 -4.69 5.24
C GLY A 74 -9.89 -3.33 5.60
N LEU A 75 -9.44 -3.17 6.85
CA LEU A 75 -8.78 -1.96 7.34
C LEU A 75 -7.29 -1.91 7.00
N ARG A 76 -6.70 -3.00 6.51
CA ARG A 76 -5.31 -3.03 6.05
C ARG A 76 -5.18 -2.46 4.63
N ASN A 77 -3.97 -2.02 4.29
CA ASN A 77 -3.67 -1.64 2.92
C ASN A 77 -3.67 -2.89 2.03
N LYS A 78 -4.28 -2.80 0.85
CA LYS A 78 -4.19 -3.87 -0.14
C LYS A 78 -2.73 -3.99 -0.61
N PRO A 79 -2.24 -5.22 -0.85
CA PRO A 79 -0.92 -5.41 -1.45
C PRO A 79 -0.85 -4.73 -2.81
N GLY A 80 0.31 -4.17 -3.16
CA GLY A 80 0.53 -3.55 -4.46
C GLY A 80 0.00 -2.11 -4.62
N ASN A 81 -0.43 -1.45 -3.53
CA ASN A 81 -0.91 -0.05 -3.56
C ASN A 81 0.17 1.02 -3.81
N GLY A 82 1.42 0.63 -4.11
CA GLY A 82 2.52 1.55 -4.39
C GLY A 82 2.67 1.84 -5.88
N ARG A 83 3.44 2.89 -6.20
CA ARG A 83 3.89 3.14 -7.57
C ARG A 83 4.67 1.90 -8.05
N LYS A 84 4.19 1.28 -9.13
CA LYS A 84 4.88 0.14 -9.73
C LYS A 84 6.29 0.56 -10.17
N ARG A 85 7.26 -0.34 -10.01
CA ARG A 85 8.62 -0.11 -10.52
C ARG A 85 8.57 0.08 -12.04
N ILE A 86 9.35 1.03 -12.55
CA ILE A 86 9.45 1.32 -13.99
C ILE A 86 10.13 0.14 -14.71
N ILE A 87 11.17 -0.42 -14.08
CA ILE A 87 11.90 -1.61 -14.52
C ILE A 87 11.39 -2.84 -13.75
N SER A 88 11.03 -3.91 -14.48
CA SER A 88 10.41 -5.12 -13.95
C SER A 88 11.16 -6.38 -14.38
N THR A 89 11.38 -7.30 -13.44
CA THR A 89 12.08 -8.58 -13.68
C THR A 89 11.33 -9.48 -14.65
N LYS A 90 10.01 -9.33 -14.78
CA LYS A 90 9.22 -10.15 -15.71
C LYS A 90 9.29 -9.68 -17.16
N LYS A 91 9.49 -8.37 -17.40
CA LYS A 91 9.41 -7.77 -18.75
C LYS A 91 10.74 -7.29 -19.27
N ASP A 92 11.58 -6.74 -18.39
CA ASP A 92 12.79 -6.01 -18.80
C ASP A 92 14.06 -6.87 -18.65
N LYS A 93 13.97 -8.07 -18.08
CA LYS A 93 15.14 -8.93 -17.76
C LYS A 93 15.98 -9.27 -18.99
N GLU A 94 15.36 -9.59 -20.12
CA GLU A 94 16.06 -9.92 -21.36
C GLU A 94 16.72 -8.69 -21.98
N ALA A 95 15.97 -7.59 -22.14
CA ALA A 95 16.50 -6.33 -22.65
C ALA A 95 17.69 -5.81 -21.82
N VAL A 96 17.62 -5.96 -20.48
CA VAL A 96 18.72 -5.59 -19.58
C VAL A 96 19.94 -6.50 -19.78
N ARG A 97 19.73 -7.82 -19.93
CA ARG A 97 20.84 -8.77 -20.22
C ARG A 97 21.54 -8.42 -21.52
N GLU A 98 20.80 -8.08 -22.56
CA GLU A 98 21.38 -7.65 -23.84
C GLU A 98 22.18 -6.35 -23.70
N ALA A 99 21.63 -5.37 -22.98
CA ALA A 99 22.34 -4.12 -22.73
C ALA A 99 23.65 -4.31 -21.94
N ILE A 100 23.65 -5.23 -20.95
CA ILE A 100 24.87 -5.60 -20.21
C ILE A 100 25.87 -6.33 -21.11
N ARG A 101 25.42 -7.25 -21.97
CA ARG A 101 26.32 -7.94 -22.93
C ARG A 101 27.02 -6.94 -23.85
N LYS A 102 26.29 -5.93 -24.34
CA LYS A 102 26.85 -4.84 -25.17
C LYS A 102 27.81 -3.93 -24.39
N HIS A 103 27.55 -3.69 -23.10
CA HIS A 103 28.31 -2.74 -22.28
C HIS A 103 28.78 -3.31 -20.93
N ARG A 104 29.51 -4.44 -20.97
CA ARG A 104 29.90 -5.23 -19.79
C ARG A 104 30.69 -4.46 -18.72
N GLN A 105 31.49 -3.48 -19.12
CA GLN A 105 32.38 -2.71 -18.22
C GLN A 105 31.72 -1.44 -17.66
N SER A 106 30.52 -1.07 -18.12
CA SER A 106 29.90 0.19 -17.73
C SER A 106 28.40 0.06 -17.54
N VAL A 107 27.99 0.07 -16.27
CA VAL A 107 26.57 0.02 -15.86
C VAL A 107 25.80 1.24 -16.39
N SER A 108 26.43 2.40 -16.49
CA SER A 108 25.78 3.62 -16.99
C SER A 108 25.49 3.52 -18.50
N LYS A 109 26.43 2.98 -19.30
CA LYS A 109 26.21 2.72 -20.72
C LYS A 109 25.18 1.61 -20.96
N ALA A 110 25.21 0.55 -20.15
CA ALA A 110 24.18 -0.50 -20.20
C ALA A 110 22.79 0.05 -19.86
N ARG A 111 22.68 0.97 -18.88
CA ARG A 111 21.42 1.66 -18.61
C ARG A 111 20.95 2.45 -19.82
N ALA A 112 21.80 3.30 -20.40
CA ALA A 112 21.43 4.14 -21.55
C ALA A 112 20.93 3.29 -22.73
N ALA A 113 21.61 2.20 -23.06
CA ALA A 113 21.19 1.28 -24.11
C ALA A 113 19.85 0.59 -23.80
N TRP A 114 19.58 0.27 -22.53
CA TRP A 114 18.28 -0.26 -22.11
C TRP A 114 17.17 0.80 -22.16
N GLU A 115 17.46 2.05 -21.77
CA GLU A 115 16.52 3.17 -21.83
C GLU A 115 16.12 3.47 -23.28
N GLU A 116 17.09 3.46 -24.21
CA GLU A 116 16.87 3.61 -25.64
C GLU A 116 16.00 2.48 -26.21
N ALA A 117 16.30 1.22 -25.87
CA ALA A 117 15.56 0.05 -26.37
C ALA A 117 14.12 -0.03 -25.84
N THR A 118 13.85 0.46 -24.62
CA THR A 118 12.54 0.32 -23.96
C THR A 118 11.72 1.61 -23.93
N GLY A 119 12.31 2.75 -24.27
CA GLY A 119 11.72 4.08 -24.14
C GLY A 119 11.45 4.51 -22.69
N LYS A 120 11.97 3.76 -21.71
CA LYS A 120 11.82 4.04 -20.27
C LYS A 120 13.02 4.80 -19.75
N GLN A 121 12.83 5.59 -18.70
CA GLN A 121 13.91 6.29 -18.02
C GLN A 121 13.91 5.98 -16.53
N ILE A 122 15.09 5.69 -15.98
CA ILE A 122 15.28 5.41 -14.56
C ILE A 122 16.59 6.02 -14.07
N LYS A 123 16.72 6.27 -12.77
CA LYS A 123 17.99 6.70 -12.19
C LYS A 123 19.00 5.54 -12.14
N ASP A 124 20.29 5.84 -12.21
CA ASP A 124 21.39 4.86 -12.08
C ASP A 124 21.21 3.93 -10.87
N GLY A 125 20.84 4.48 -9.71
CA GLY A 125 20.60 3.67 -8.50
C GLY A 125 19.46 2.66 -8.65
N ALA A 126 18.40 3.01 -9.40
CA ALA A 126 17.30 2.08 -9.66
C ALA A 126 17.73 0.94 -10.60
N PHE A 127 18.58 1.23 -11.59
CA PHE A 127 19.15 0.22 -12.46
C PHE A 127 20.10 -0.72 -11.69
N ARG A 128 20.99 -0.18 -10.85
CA ARG A 128 21.86 -0.99 -9.98
C ARG A 128 21.09 -1.89 -9.01
N ASN A 129 20.05 -1.35 -8.36
CA ASN A 129 19.17 -2.15 -7.51
C ASN A 129 18.49 -3.27 -8.30
N PHE A 130 18.10 -3.01 -9.55
CA PHE A 130 17.56 -4.04 -10.44
C PHE A 130 18.59 -5.13 -10.77
N LEU A 131 19.84 -4.77 -11.05
CA LEU A 131 20.91 -5.74 -11.26
C LEU A 131 21.15 -6.62 -10.03
N SER A 132 21.16 -6.02 -8.84
CA SER A 132 21.31 -6.75 -7.57
C SER A 132 20.16 -7.75 -7.36
N LEU A 133 18.93 -7.35 -7.67
CA LEU A 133 17.78 -8.26 -7.62
C LEU A 133 17.89 -9.42 -8.63
N MET A 134 18.38 -9.16 -9.84
CA MET A 134 18.60 -10.23 -10.82
C MET A 134 19.67 -11.23 -10.40
N ALA A 135 20.70 -10.77 -9.68
CA ALA A 135 21.74 -11.65 -9.15
C ALA A 135 21.20 -12.56 -8.03
N GLN A 136 20.39 -12.01 -7.12
CA GLN A 136 19.73 -12.78 -6.06
C GLN A 136 18.76 -13.85 -6.61
N ASP A 137 18.09 -13.58 -7.73
CA ASP A 137 17.22 -14.54 -8.44
C ASP A 137 18.00 -15.73 -9.07
N LEU A 138 19.34 -15.68 -9.13
CA LEU A 138 20.18 -16.74 -9.72
C LEU A 138 20.82 -17.67 -8.68
N ASP A 139 20.83 -17.29 -7.40
CA ASP A 139 21.40 -18.06 -6.28
C ASP A 139 20.38 -19.04 -5.63
N VAL A 140 19.36 -19.46 -6.40
CA VAL A 140 18.34 -20.47 -6.02
C VAL A 140 18.28 -21.53 -7.10
#